data_AF-B3NND7-F1
#
_entry.id   AF-B3NND7-F1
#
_cell.length_a   1.000
_cell.length_b   1.000
_cell.length_c   1.000
_cell.angle_alpha   90.00
_cell.angle_beta   90.00
_cell.angle_gamma   90.00
#
_symmetry.space_group_name_H-M   'P 1'
#
loop_
_entity.id
_entity.type
_entity.pdbx_description
1 polymer ?
#
loop_
_entity_poly.entity_id
_entity_poly.type
_entity_poly.pdbx_seq_one_letter_code
_entity_poly.pdbx_strand_id
1 'polypeptide(L)'
;MSRFFTASKERLQRGLRFGQMLIHNTVSHQMAAKTPPAPPKAAKATPPPPTSSKPPPKCPGGDKDMKRKPGFFASGGQHAVFSDCPKPEGDFMKAWSAKNGRYNLVLISGALAAGGTLGYALSSGILCLNWTIPEYPYNEDEMEDFEIEEERRREEKEAREERHQDAVEARELSMRRRRAKEAMEREVDLMQRDMDGGITDAELDELQHLAAEREAFQLWEKDELKRLEEQEKEREKIRKEKAKVKAERDKEREKKRKEKEAQLEKEEAEREKAREKARKEREKAQKEKEKEKEKADKEAEKARKAG
;
A
#
# COMPACT_ATOMS: atom_id res chain seq x y z
N MET A 1 19.43 9.76 53.28
CA MET A 1 19.20 10.05 51.84
C MET A 1 19.21 8.74 51.02
N SER A 2 18.19 7.88 51.16
CA SER A 2 18.19 6.59 50.41
C SER A 2 16.79 6.07 50.00
N ARG A 3 15.72 6.88 50.20
CA ARG A 3 14.35 6.48 49.84
C ARG A 3 13.78 7.17 48.59
N PHE A 4 14.50 8.15 48.03
CA PHE A 4 14.07 8.88 46.83
C PHE A 4 14.63 8.31 45.51
N PHE A 5 15.69 7.50 45.56
CA PHE A 5 16.29 6.87 44.38
C PHE A 5 15.68 5.50 44.02
N THR A 6 14.97 4.86 44.96
CA THR A 6 14.29 3.58 44.71
C THR A 6 12.92 3.78 44.05
N ALA A 7 12.16 4.80 44.46
CA ALA A 7 10.84 5.10 43.89
C ALA A 7 10.90 5.54 42.40
N SER A 8 12.02 6.10 41.96
CA SER A 8 12.23 6.54 40.58
C SER A 8 12.58 5.39 39.61
N LYS A 9 13.13 4.27 40.12
CA LYS A 9 13.39 3.07 39.29
C LYS A 9 12.12 2.23 39.06
N GLU A 10 11.23 2.13 40.05
CA GLU A 10 9.96 1.40 39.89
C GLU A 10 9.00 2.09 38.91
N ARG A 11 9.01 3.43 38.87
CA ARG A 11 8.19 4.22 37.93
C ARG A 11 8.68 4.10 36.48
N LEU A 12 10.00 3.94 36.28
CA LEU A 12 10.61 3.72 34.97
C LEU A 12 10.39 2.28 34.45
N GLN A 13 10.43 1.27 35.33
CA GLN A 13 10.15 -0.11 34.94
C GLN A 13 8.66 -0.38 34.65
N ARG A 14 7.72 0.30 35.31
CA ARG A 14 6.29 0.21 34.96
C ARG A 14 5.98 0.86 33.61
N GLY A 15 6.69 1.92 33.22
CA GLY A 15 6.55 2.54 31.90
C GLY A 15 7.07 1.67 30.75
N LEU A 16 8.16 0.92 30.97
CA LEU A 16 8.75 0.03 29.97
C LEU A 16 7.91 -1.22 29.66
N ARG A 17 7.06 -1.69 30.58
CA ARG A 17 6.18 -2.85 30.34
C ARG A 17 4.89 -2.51 29.59
N PHE A 18 4.43 -1.25 29.64
CA PHE A 18 3.34 -0.78 28.79
C PHE A 18 3.82 -0.43 27.37
N GLY A 19 5.11 -0.18 27.18
CA GLY A 19 5.71 0.07 25.86
C GLY A 19 5.77 -1.15 24.93
N GLN A 20 5.49 -2.36 25.42
CA GLN A 20 5.56 -3.58 24.61
C GLN A 20 4.20 -4.03 24.05
N MET A 21 3.08 -3.50 24.54
CA MET A 21 1.73 -3.85 24.02
C MET A 21 1.16 -2.85 22.99
N LEU A 22 1.90 -1.79 22.65
CA LEU A 22 1.43 -0.72 21.74
C LEU A 22 2.32 -0.55 20.50
N ILE A 23 3.02 -1.60 20.09
CA ILE A 23 3.70 -1.68 18.79
C ILE A 23 2.90 -2.59 17.83
N HIS A 24 1.57 -2.52 17.86
CA HIS A 24 0.72 -3.24 16.91
C HIS A 24 0.08 -2.35 15.84
N ASN A 25 0.45 -1.06 15.77
CA ASN A 25 -0.01 -0.18 14.68
C ASN A 25 1.07 0.77 14.17
N THR A 26 2.31 0.28 14.07
CA THR A 26 3.28 0.86 13.12
C THR A 26 3.50 -0.16 12.02
N VAL A 27 2.43 -0.48 11.29
CA VAL A 27 2.63 -0.80 9.87
C VAL A 27 3.44 0.36 9.33
N SER A 28 4.65 0.07 8.85
CA SER A 28 5.34 1.00 7.99
C SER A 28 4.38 1.31 6.86
N HIS A 29 3.66 2.44 6.94
CA HIS A 29 3.27 3.14 5.76
C HIS A 29 4.59 3.51 5.11
N GLN A 30 5.14 2.57 4.33
CA GLN A 30 5.81 2.95 3.10
C GLN A 30 4.77 3.81 2.40
N MET A 31 4.86 5.12 2.65
CA MET A 31 4.51 6.09 1.64
C MET A 31 5.02 5.46 0.36
N ALA A 32 4.11 5.20 -0.57
CA ALA A 32 4.48 4.91 -1.93
C ALA A 32 5.21 6.15 -2.44
N ALA A 33 6.47 6.29 -2.05
CA ALA A 33 7.48 6.94 -2.84
C ALA A 33 7.47 6.10 -4.11
N LYS A 34 6.69 6.58 -5.08
CA LYS A 34 6.99 6.38 -6.48
C LYS A 34 8.50 6.48 -6.56
N THR A 35 9.12 5.39 -6.97
CA THR A 35 10.50 5.39 -7.45
C THR A 35 10.66 6.68 -8.26
N PRO A 36 11.67 7.53 -7.99
CA PRO A 36 11.92 8.66 -8.87
C PRO A 36 12.02 8.08 -10.29
N PRO A 37 11.29 8.62 -11.28
CA PRO A 37 11.39 8.12 -12.63
C PRO A 37 12.85 8.20 -13.06
N ALA A 38 13.34 7.16 -13.75
CA ALA A 38 14.60 7.23 -14.47
C ALA A 38 14.62 8.51 -15.32
N PRO A 39 15.79 9.16 -15.52
CA PRO A 39 15.88 10.29 -16.45
C PRO A 39 15.29 9.87 -17.80
N PRO A 40 14.56 10.78 -18.48
CA PRO A 40 13.75 10.43 -19.63
C PRO A 40 14.62 9.75 -20.70
N LYS A 41 14.35 8.48 -20.99
CA LYS A 41 14.67 7.93 -22.30
C LYS A 41 13.84 8.75 -23.28
N ALA A 42 14.53 9.51 -24.12
CA ALA A 42 13.95 10.32 -25.17
C ALA A 42 12.78 9.57 -25.82
N ALA A 43 11.66 10.27 -25.91
CA ALA A 43 10.49 9.82 -26.63
C ALA A 43 10.90 9.18 -27.96
N LYS A 44 10.32 8.02 -28.26
CA LYS A 44 10.13 7.61 -29.66
C LYS A 44 9.33 8.73 -30.32
N ALA A 45 10.04 9.65 -30.94
CA ALA A 45 9.53 10.45 -32.02
C ALA A 45 9.02 9.50 -33.11
N THR A 46 7.81 9.79 -33.58
CA THR A 46 7.29 9.65 -34.95
C THR A 46 7.91 8.62 -35.92
N PRO A 47 7.08 7.93 -36.73
CA PRO A 47 7.59 7.05 -37.79
C PRO A 47 8.57 7.80 -38.70
N PRO A 48 9.62 7.13 -39.20
CA PRO A 48 10.66 7.78 -39.99
C PRO A 48 10.06 8.41 -41.26
N PRO A 49 10.46 9.63 -41.65
CA PRO A 49 10.20 10.11 -43.00
C PRO A 49 10.91 9.19 -44.01
N PRO A 50 10.37 9.04 -45.24
CA PRO A 50 10.94 8.13 -46.22
C PRO A 50 12.40 8.46 -46.49
N THR A 51 13.21 7.40 -46.65
CA THR A 51 14.62 7.46 -47.06
C THR A 51 14.78 8.37 -48.28
N SER A 52 15.30 9.59 -48.09
CA SER A 52 15.76 10.41 -49.20
C SER A 52 17.16 9.94 -49.60
N SER A 53 17.27 9.42 -50.81
CA SER A 53 18.52 9.08 -51.48
C SER A 53 19.35 10.34 -51.78
N LYS A 54 20.15 10.81 -50.81
CA LYS A 54 21.37 11.63 -51.01
C LYS A 54 22.06 11.95 -49.67
N PRO A 55 23.38 11.70 -49.52
CA PRO A 55 24.12 12.13 -48.33
C PRO A 55 24.40 13.66 -48.35
N PRO A 56 24.43 14.34 -47.19
CA PRO A 56 24.84 15.74 -47.11
C PRO A 56 26.36 15.90 -47.32
N PRO A 57 26.83 17.04 -47.84
CA PRO A 57 28.22 17.25 -48.21
C PRO A 57 29.15 17.24 -46.98
N LYS A 58 30.28 16.56 -47.11
CA LYS A 58 31.35 16.49 -46.11
C LYS A 58 31.97 17.87 -45.91
N CYS A 59 31.98 18.38 -44.67
CA CYS A 59 32.87 19.49 -44.30
C CYS A 59 34.33 19.05 -44.47
N PRO A 60 35.19 19.88 -45.09
CA PRO A 60 36.58 19.51 -45.35
C PRO A 60 37.37 19.59 -44.03
N GLY A 61 38.10 18.52 -43.69
CA GLY A 61 39.11 18.55 -42.62
C GLY A 61 38.86 17.68 -41.39
N GLY A 62 38.14 16.55 -41.52
CA GLY A 62 37.94 15.61 -40.42
C GLY A 62 38.42 14.20 -40.74
N ASP A 63 39.74 13.99 -40.81
CA ASP A 63 40.31 12.64 -40.86
C ASP A 63 39.93 11.87 -39.58
N LYS A 64 39.40 10.66 -39.77
CA LYS A 64 38.80 9.84 -38.71
C LYS A 64 39.83 9.07 -37.87
N ASP A 65 41.13 9.22 -38.14
CA ASP A 65 42.17 8.35 -37.57
C ASP A 65 43.14 9.01 -36.60
N MET A 66 42.93 10.27 -36.19
CA MET A 66 43.74 10.86 -35.11
C MET A 66 43.08 10.65 -33.74
N LYS A 67 43.61 9.70 -32.95
CA LYS A 67 43.35 9.58 -31.51
C LYS A 67 43.68 10.92 -30.83
N ARG A 68 42.66 11.70 -30.49
CA ARG A 68 42.80 13.04 -29.89
C ARG A 68 43.33 12.91 -28.46
N LYS A 69 44.36 13.69 -28.12
CA LYS A 69 44.88 13.78 -26.73
C LYS A 69 43.86 14.53 -25.85
N PRO A 70 43.58 14.07 -24.62
CA PRO A 70 42.68 14.79 -23.71
C PRO A 70 43.23 16.20 -23.42
N GLY A 71 42.37 17.22 -23.46
CA GLY A 71 42.73 18.61 -23.15
C GLY A 71 42.94 19.54 -24.34
N PHE A 72 42.67 19.10 -25.58
CA PHE A 72 42.68 19.97 -26.77
C PHE A 72 41.32 19.95 -27.48
N PHE A 73 40.87 21.12 -27.93
CA PHE A 73 39.68 21.28 -28.77
C PHE A 73 39.94 20.78 -30.20
N ALA A 74 38.86 20.41 -30.90
CA ALA A 74 38.92 19.97 -32.29
C ALA A 74 39.41 21.07 -33.27
N SER A 75 39.43 22.34 -32.84
CA SER A 75 39.95 23.50 -33.58
C SER A 75 41.42 23.82 -33.30
N GLY A 76 42.12 23.03 -32.48
CA GLY A 76 43.55 23.20 -32.20
C GLY A 76 43.91 24.05 -30.97
N GLY A 77 42.93 24.54 -30.20
CA GLY A 77 43.17 25.23 -28.93
C GLY A 77 43.29 24.29 -27.72
N GLN A 78 44.10 24.63 -26.72
CA GLN A 78 44.27 23.86 -25.48
C GLN A 78 43.26 24.32 -24.41
N HIS A 79 42.64 23.39 -23.66
CA HIS A 79 41.73 23.72 -22.56
C HIS A 79 42.49 24.47 -21.44
N ALA A 80 41.86 25.46 -20.81
CA ALA A 80 42.38 26.07 -19.59
C ALA A 80 42.40 25.02 -18.47
N VAL A 81 43.58 24.52 -18.14
CA VAL A 81 43.82 23.61 -17.02
C VAL A 81 44.30 24.46 -15.84
N PHE A 82 43.85 24.14 -14.62
CA PHE A 82 44.30 24.77 -13.37
C PHE A 82 45.77 24.39 -13.01
N SER A 83 46.69 24.46 -13.98
CA SER A 83 48.12 24.22 -13.79
C SER A 83 48.87 25.44 -13.26
N ASP A 84 48.24 26.61 -13.26
CA ASP A 84 48.86 27.90 -12.90
C ASP A 84 48.63 28.31 -11.44
N CYS A 85 47.98 27.46 -10.63
CA CYS A 85 47.90 27.69 -9.19
C CYS A 85 49.24 27.29 -8.54
N PRO A 86 49.80 28.11 -7.62
CA PRO A 86 51.02 27.75 -6.91
C PRO A 86 50.79 26.40 -6.22
N LYS A 87 51.66 25.42 -6.53
CA LYS A 87 51.61 24.10 -5.88
C LYS A 87 51.71 24.34 -4.37
N PRO A 88 50.71 23.96 -3.57
CA PRO A 88 50.78 24.14 -2.13
C PRO A 88 52.00 23.36 -1.61
N GLU A 89 52.81 23.99 -0.76
CA GLU A 89 53.91 23.29 -0.09
C GLU A 89 53.30 22.25 0.86
N GLY A 90 53.39 20.98 0.46
CA GLY A 90 52.88 19.84 1.21
C GLY A 90 51.56 19.26 0.69
N ASP A 91 51.14 18.17 1.33
CA ASP A 91 49.99 17.38 0.92
C ASP A 91 48.68 18.15 1.19
N PHE A 92 48.14 18.81 0.15
CA PHE A 92 46.93 19.64 0.21
C PHE A 92 45.77 18.93 0.89
N MET A 93 45.63 17.63 0.65
CA MET A 93 44.56 16.81 1.23
C MET A 93 44.66 16.74 2.76
N LYS A 94 45.87 16.79 3.32
CA LYS A 94 46.13 16.78 4.75
C LYS A 94 45.82 18.13 5.41
N ALA A 95 46.16 19.24 4.76
CA ALA A 95 45.81 20.58 5.24
C ALA A 95 44.31 20.87 5.10
N TRP A 96 43.69 20.40 4.03
CA TRP A 96 42.25 20.49 3.77
C TRP A 96 41.44 19.68 4.79
N SER A 97 41.82 18.41 5.03
CA SER A 97 41.17 17.55 6.02
C SER A 97 41.31 18.09 7.45
N ALA A 98 42.47 18.66 7.81
CA ALA A 98 42.66 19.29 9.12
C ALA A 98 41.75 20.52 9.32
N LYS A 99 41.55 21.34 8.28
CA LYS A 99 40.66 22.52 8.34
C LYS A 99 39.18 22.12 8.32
N ASN A 100 38.77 21.18 7.47
CA ASN A 100 37.38 20.74 7.37
C ASN A 100 36.93 19.78 8.47
N GLY A 101 37.86 19.11 9.16
CA GLY A 101 37.52 18.22 10.27
C GLY A 101 36.78 18.92 11.42
N ARG A 102 37.14 20.18 11.72
CA ARG A 102 36.46 20.97 12.75
C ARG A 102 35.03 21.36 12.35
N TYR A 103 34.84 21.77 11.10
CA TYR A 103 33.52 22.11 10.57
C TYR A 103 32.60 20.87 10.48
N ASN A 104 33.14 19.74 10.07
CA ASN A 104 32.39 18.48 10.02
C ASN A 104 31.97 18.01 11.40
N LEU A 105 32.82 18.15 12.42
CA LEU A 105 32.47 17.80 13.80
C LEU A 105 31.34 18.67 14.35
N VAL A 106 31.36 19.98 14.08
CA VAL A 106 30.28 20.91 14.48
C VAL A 106 28.99 20.61 13.73
N LEU A 107 29.08 20.23 12.46
CA LEU A 107 27.90 19.88 11.66
C LEU A 107 27.27 18.56 12.12
N ILE A 108 28.09 17.56 12.44
CA ILE A 108 27.62 16.28 12.98
C ILE A 108 27.03 16.46 14.39
N SER A 109 27.66 17.27 15.25
CA SER A 109 27.11 17.55 16.58
C SER A 109 25.80 18.33 16.50
N GLY A 110 25.69 19.28 15.57
CA GLY A 110 24.43 19.99 15.27
C GLY A 110 23.34 19.04 14.77
N ALA A 111 23.67 18.13 13.85
CA ALA A 111 22.72 17.14 13.35
C ALA A 111 22.27 16.16 14.45
N LEU A 112 23.18 15.71 15.31
CA LEU A 112 22.86 14.85 16.45
C LEU A 112 22.02 15.57 17.50
N ALA A 113 22.31 16.85 17.79
CA ALA A 113 21.52 17.65 18.72
C ALA A 113 20.11 17.94 18.16
N ALA A 114 19.99 18.25 16.87
CA ALA A 114 18.71 18.43 16.20
C ALA A 114 17.89 17.12 16.15
N GLY A 115 18.53 16.00 15.82
CA GLY A 115 17.87 14.68 15.85
C GLY A 115 17.45 14.28 17.26
N GLY A 116 18.31 14.51 18.26
CA GLY A 116 18.03 14.22 19.66
C GLY A 116 16.89 15.09 20.21
N THR A 117 16.85 16.37 19.87
CA THR A 117 15.76 17.28 20.28
C THR A 117 14.45 16.93 19.59
N LEU A 118 14.46 16.55 18.31
CA LEU A 118 13.26 16.08 17.61
C LEU A 118 12.74 14.76 18.19
N GLY A 119 13.64 13.80 18.44
CA GLY A 119 13.30 12.52 19.07
C GLY A 119 12.79 12.69 20.50
N TYR A 120 13.38 13.62 21.27
CA TYR A 120 12.88 13.98 22.59
C TYR A 120 11.52 14.68 22.51
N ALA A 121 11.31 15.59 21.57
CA ALA A 121 10.04 16.30 21.40
C ALA A 121 8.90 15.36 20.96
N LEU A 122 9.20 14.35 20.13
CA LEU A 122 8.24 13.32 19.73
C LEU A 122 7.95 12.33 20.88
N SER A 123 8.97 11.84 21.58
CA SER A 123 8.81 10.87 22.68
C SER A 123 8.23 11.47 23.96
N SER A 124 8.48 12.75 24.24
CA SER A 124 7.95 13.45 25.41
C SER A 124 6.47 13.82 25.27
N GLY A 125 5.91 13.72 24.06
CA GLY A 125 4.51 14.08 23.79
C GLY A 125 4.22 15.57 23.95
N ILE A 126 5.24 16.43 24.10
CA ILE A 126 5.08 17.90 24.25
C ILE A 126 4.57 18.51 22.94
N LEU A 127 4.96 17.93 21.80
CA LEU A 127 4.34 18.21 20.51
C LEU A 127 3.07 17.36 20.38
N CYS A 128 1.99 17.77 21.03
CA CYS A 128 0.64 17.26 20.79
C CYS A 128 0.17 17.67 19.38
N LEU A 129 0.82 17.15 18.33
CA LEU A 129 0.31 17.18 16.97
C LEU A 129 -0.86 16.19 16.89
N ASN A 130 -2.03 16.58 17.40
CA ASN A 130 -3.32 15.90 17.20
C ASN A 130 -3.25 14.36 17.20
N TRP A 131 -2.48 13.75 18.11
CA TRP A 131 -2.32 12.29 18.13
C TRP A 131 -3.59 11.58 18.61
N THR A 132 -4.40 12.30 19.39
CA THR A 132 -5.79 11.96 19.62
C THR A 132 -6.60 12.64 18.53
N ILE A 133 -6.87 11.93 17.43
CA ILE A 133 -8.06 12.20 16.64
C ILE A 133 -9.21 12.15 17.66
N PRO A 134 -9.94 13.25 17.91
CA PRO A 134 -11.12 13.16 18.75
C PRO A 134 -11.98 12.06 18.15
N GLU A 135 -12.28 11.04 18.95
CA GLU A 135 -13.09 9.90 18.54
C GLU A 135 -14.43 10.50 18.13
N TYR A 136 -14.59 10.69 16.82
CA TYR A 136 -15.85 11.13 16.27
C TYR A 136 -16.82 10.03 16.69
N PRO A 137 -17.94 10.35 17.35
CA PRO A 137 -18.93 9.35 17.69
C PRO A 137 -19.52 8.90 16.35
N TYR A 138 -18.85 7.94 15.71
CA TYR A 138 -19.38 7.27 14.55
C TYR A 138 -20.72 6.73 15.00
N ASN A 139 -21.78 7.10 14.29
CA ASN A 139 -23.06 6.45 14.51
C ASN A 139 -22.85 4.95 14.27
N GLU A 140 -23.58 4.08 14.96
CA GLU A 140 -23.44 2.62 14.81
C GLU A 140 -23.49 2.18 13.34
N ASP A 141 -24.24 2.91 12.52
CA ASP A 141 -24.34 2.70 11.07
C ASP A 141 -23.03 2.99 10.31
N GLU A 142 -22.26 4.00 10.71
CA GLU A 142 -20.97 4.34 10.10
C GLU A 142 -19.89 3.32 10.49
N MET A 143 -19.92 2.82 11.73
CA MET A 143 -19.00 1.74 12.15
C MET A 143 -19.25 0.44 11.40
N GLU A 144 -20.53 0.07 11.19
CA GLU A 144 -20.88 -1.11 10.39
C GLU A 144 -20.40 -0.98 8.94
N ASP A 145 -20.51 0.21 8.34
CA ASP A 145 -20.01 0.48 6.98
C ASP A 145 -18.47 0.40 6.89
N PHE A 146 -17.75 0.87 7.91
CA PHE A 146 -16.28 0.73 7.96
C PHE A 146 -15.83 -0.72 8.11
N GLU A 147 -16.52 -1.53 8.92
CA GLU A 147 -16.22 -2.96 9.05
C GLU A 147 -16.42 -3.70 7.73
N ILE A 148 -17.49 -3.35 6.98
CA ILE A 148 -17.75 -3.93 5.65
C ILE A 148 -16.66 -3.52 4.66
N GLU A 149 -16.27 -2.25 4.66
CA GLU A 149 -15.25 -1.72 3.76
C GLU A 149 -13.86 -2.31 4.08
N GLU A 150 -13.54 -2.51 5.36
CA GLU A 150 -12.28 -3.12 5.80
C GLU A 150 -12.24 -4.62 5.46
N GLU A 151 -13.34 -5.35 5.66
CA GLU A 151 -13.46 -6.73 5.21
C GLU A 151 -13.29 -6.86 3.71
N ARG A 152 -13.91 -5.98 2.91
CA ARG A 152 -13.73 -5.97 1.45
C ARG A 152 -12.27 -5.76 1.07
N ARG A 153 -11.56 -4.85 1.76
CA ARG A 153 -10.13 -4.61 1.52
C ARG A 153 -9.25 -5.80 1.91
N ARG A 154 -9.59 -6.50 2.99
CA ARG A 154 -8.89 -7.73 3.41
C ARG A 154 -9.13 -8.86 2.41
N GLU A 155 -10.39 -9.08 2.00
CA GLU A 155 -10.76 -10.06 0.98
C GLU A 155 -10.05 -9.78 -0.36
N GLU A 156 -9.98 -8.53 -0.81
CA GLU A 156 -9.27 -8.15 -2.04
C GLU A 156 -7.77 -8.43 -1.95
N LYS A 157 -7.17 -8.16 -0.78
CA LYS A 157 -5.75 -8.41 -0.53
C LYS A 157 -5.46 -9.91 -0.48
N GLU A 158 -6.25 -10.68 0.25
CA GLU A 158 -6.17 -12.14 0.33
C GLU A 158 -6.34 -12.77 -1.07
N ALA A 159 -7.33 -12.33 -1.86
CA ALA A 159 -7.53 -12.83 -3.23
C ALA A 159 -6.38 -12.47 -4.18
N ARG A 160 -5.63 -11.40 -3.91
CA ARG A 160 -4.44 -11.05 -4.68
C ARG A 160 -3.26 -11.93 -4.30
N GLU A 161 -3.09 -12.19 -3.00
CA GLU A 161 -2.06 -13.08 -2.48
C GLU A 161 -2.29 -14.52 -2.91
N GLU A 162 -3.53 -15.02 -2.88
CA GLU A 162 -3.92 -16.34 -3.38
C GLU A 162 -3.59 -16.48 -4.88
N ARG A 163 -3.99 -15.50 -5.71
CA ARG A 163 -3.64 -15.51 -7.15
C ARG A 163 -2.13 -15.48 -7.40
N HIS A 164 -1.38 -14.78 -6.57
CA HIS A 164 0.08 -14.75 -6.70
C HIS A 164 0.70 -16.10 -6.32
N GLN A 165 0.23 -16.72 -5.23
CA GLN A 165 0.68 -18.04 -4.80
C GLN A 165 0.34 -19.10 -5.85
N ASP A 166 -0.91 -19.15 -6.32
CA ASP A 166 -1.34 -20.07 -7.37
C ASP A 166 -0.49 -19.91 -8.66
N ALA A 167 -0.14 -18.67 -9.03
CA ALA A 167 0.72 -18.40 -10.18
C ALA A 167 2.17 -18.88 -9.98
N VAL A 168 2.71 -18.76 -8.77
CA VAL A 168 4.06 -19.27 -8.43
C VAL A 168 4.06 -20.80 -8.44
N GLU A 169 3.08 -21.44 -7.79
CA GLU A 169 2.94 -22.89 -7.75
C GLU A 169 2.74 -23.48 -9.16
N ALA A 170 1.90 -22.87 -9.99
CA ALA A 170 1.72 -23.27 -11.38
C ALA A 170 3.02 -23.15 -12.20
N ARG A 171 3.82 -22.10 -11.94
CA ARG A 171 5.12 -21.92 -12.60
C ARG A 171 6.11 -23.00 -12.17
N GLU A 172 6.18 -23.33 -10.88
CA GLU A 172 7.04 -24.41 -10.37
C GLU A 172 6.63 -25.78 -10.94
N LEU A 173 5.32 -26.07 -10.96
CA LEU A 173 4.77 -27.27 -11.60
C LEU A 173 5.14 -27.35 -13.07
N SER A 174 5.02 -26.23 -13.81
CA SER A 174 5.38 -26.18 -15.23
C SER A 174 6.88 -26.46 -15.47
N MET A 175 7.76 -25.92 -14.60
CA MET A 175 9.20 -26.15 -14.69
C MET A 175 9.56 -27.61 -14.37
N ARG A 176 8.91 -28.23 -13.39
CA ARG A 176 9.11 -29.65 -13.07
C ARG A 176 8.64 -30.55 -14.20
N ARG A 177 7.45 -30.30 -14.77
CA ARG A 177 6.93 -31.03 -15.94
C ARG A 177 7.84 -30.89 -17.14
N ARG A 178 8.38 -29.69 -17.39
CA ARG A 178 9.32 -29.46 -18.48
C ARG A 178 10.61 -30.26 -18.28
N ARG A 179 11.20 -30.23 -17.09
CA ARG A 179 12.42 -31.02 -16.78
C ARG A 179 12.18 -32.51 -16.93
N ALA A 180 11.03 -33.02 -16.46
CA ALA A 180 10.66 -34.42 -16.64
C ALA A 180 10.48 -34.78 -18.11
N LYS A 181 9.91 -33.89 -18.92
CA LYS A 181 9.78 -34.10 -20.37
C LYS A 181 11.15 -34.15 -21.06
N GLU A 182 12.04 -33.22 -20.73
CA GLU A 182 13.42 -33.19 -21.25
C GLU A 182 14.19 -34.46 -20.82
N ALA A 183 13.99 -34.95 -19.59
CA ALA A 183 14.57 -36.21 -19.11
C ALA A 183 14.03 -37.45 -19.85
N MET A 184 12.71 -37.51 -20.10
CA MET A 184 12.10 -38.59 -20.88
C MET A 184 12.53 -38.57 -22.35
N GLU A 185 12.63 -37.39 -22.97
CA GLU A 185 13.16 -37.26 -24.35
C GLU A 185 14.60 -37.77 -24.41
N ARG A 186 15.43 -37.44 -23.41
CA ARG A 186 16.80 -37.93 -23.29
C ARG A 186 16.88 -39.45 -23.09
N GLU A 187 15.99 -40.03 -22.29
CA GLU A 187 15.87 -41.49 -22.12
C GLU A 187 15.57 -42.17 -23.46
N VAL A 188 14.63 -41.63 -24.23
CA VAL A 188 14.24 -42.15 -25.55
C VAL A 188 15.40 -42.05 -26.55
N ASP A 189 16.11 -40.92 -26.57
CA ASP A 189 17.28 -40.74 -27.44
C ASP A 189 18.39 -41.76 -27.13
N LEU A 190 18.64 -42.05 -25.85
CA LEU A 190 19.64 -43.03 -25.41
C LEU A 190 19.20 -44.47 -25.73
N MET A 191 17.92 -44.82 -25.53
CA MET A 191 17.37 -46.11 -25.95
C MET A 191 17.48 -46.33 -27.46
N GLN A 192 17.17 -45.30 -28.25
CA GLN A 192 17.27 -45.36 -29.71
C GLN A 192 18.72 -45.53 -30.17
N ARG A 193 19.66 -44.84 -29.52
CA ARG A 193 21.09 -44.95 -29.81
C ARG A 193 21.64 -46.34 -29.47
N ASP A 194 21.16 -46.96 -28.40
CA ASP A 194 21.52 -48.33 -28.04
C ASP A 194 21.10 -49.32 -29.14
N MET A 195 19.89 -49.15 -29.67
CA MET A 195 19.36 -49.97 -30.77
C MET A 195 20.13 -49.79 -32.09
N ASP A 196 20.59 -48.58 -32.40
CA ASP A 196 21.20 -48.25 -33.69
C ASP A 196 22.71 -48.51 -33.76
N GLY A 197 23.42 -48.61 -32.62
CA GLY A 197 24.88 -48.82 -32.62
C GLY A 197 25.53 -49.15 -31.27
N GLY A 198 24.75 -49.38 -30.21
CA GLY A 198 25.22 -49.56 -28.85
C GLY A 198 25.59 -48.26 -28.14
N ILE A 199 25.29 -48.18 -26.84
CA ILE A 199 25.68 -47.07 -25.97
C ILE A 199 26.95 -47.35 -25.18
N THR A 200 27.62 -46.28 -24.74
CA THR A 200 28.75 -46.37 -23.82
C THR A 200 28.29 -46.71 -22.39
N ASP A 201 29.15 -47.31 -21.56
CA ASP A 201 28.81 -47.65 -20.16
C ASP A 201 28.30 -46.43 -19.36
N ALA A 202 28.83 -45.24 -19.62
CA ALA A 202 28.39 -44.00 -18.99
C ALA A 202 26.98 -43.55 -19.44
N GLU A 203 26.63 -43.79 -20.72
CA GLU A 203 25.29 -43.53 -21.25
C GLU A 203 24.27 -44.58 -20.77
N LEU A 204 24.72 -45.81 -20.51
CA LEU A 204 23.90 -46.87 -19.90
C LEU A 204 23.55 -46.52 -18.45
N ASP A 205 24.51 -46.04 -17.67
CA ASP A 205 24.27 -45.53 -16.31
C ASP A 205 23.31 -44.32 -16.32
N GLU A 206 23.47 -43.39 -17.28
CA GLU A 206 22.54 -42.26 -17.49
C GLU A 206 21.12 -42.77 -17.80
N LEU A 207 20.97 -43.78 -18.65
CA LEU A 207 19.69 -44.37 -19.00
C LEU A 207 19.01 -45.06 -17.81
N GLN A 208 19.75 -45.79 -16.98
CA GLN A 208 19.21 -46.37 -15.74
C GLN A 208 18.76 -45.29 -14.75
N HIS A 209 19.52 -44.20 -14.63
CA HIS A 209 19.17 -43.07 -13.79
C HIS A 209 17.89 -42.38 -14.29
N LEU A 210 17.77 -42.11 -15.59
CA LEU A 210 16.59 -41.48 -16.20
C LEU A 210 15.33 -42.36 -16.07
N ALA A 211 15.47 -43.68 -16.21
CA ALA A 211 14.37 -44.61 -15.99
C ALA A 211 13.86 -44.57 -14.54
N ALA A 212 14.77 -44.53 -13.56
CA ALA A 212 14.41 -44.36 -12.15
C ALA A 212 13.75 -42.99 -11.88
N GLU A 213 14.25 -41.92 -12.49
CA GLU A 213 13.65 -40.58 -12.41
C GLU A 213 12.24 -40.54 -13.02
N ARG A 214 11.98 -41.27 -14.11
CA ARG A 214 10.64 -41.37 -14.71
C ARG A 214 9.63 -42.00 -13.76
N GLU A 215 9.98 -43.12 -13.14
CA GLU A 215 9.09 -43.80 -12.18
C GLU A 215 8.84 -42.92 -10.96
N ALA A 216 9.88 -42.25 -10.44
CA ALA A 216 9.76 -41.29 -9.36
C ALA A 216 8.86 -40.10 -9.75
N PHE A 217 8.99 -39.58 -10.97
CA PHE A 217 8.17 -38.48 -11.47
C PHE A 217 6.69 -38.88 -11.63
N GLN A 218 6.41 -40.09 -12.13
CA GLN A 218 5.04 -40.58 -12.26
C GLN A 218 4.35 -40.79 -10.90
N LEU A 219 5.08 -41.30 -9.90
CA LEU A 219 4.57 -41.40 -8.53
C LEU A 219 4.31 -40.01 -7.95
N TRP A 220 5.27 -39.10 -8.12
CA TRP A 220 5.13 -37.71 -7.68
C TRP A 220 3.94 -37.01 -8.34
N GLU A 221 3.73 -37.17 -9.65
CA GLU A 221 2.60 -36.56 -10.36
C GLU A 221 1.24 -37.07 -9.85
N LYS A 222 1.13 -38.38 -9.57
CA LYS A 222 -0.09 -38.97 -8.99
C LYS A 222 -0.36 -38.42 -7.59
N ASP A 223 0.65 -38.30 -6.75
CA ASP A 223 0.49 -37.78 -5.40
C ASP A 223 0.23 -36.27 -5.38
N GLU A 224 0.85 -35.51 -6.29
CA GLU A 224 0.59 -34.08 -6.44
C GLU A 224 -0.82 -33.80 -6.96
N LEU A 225 -1.34 -34.61 -7.89
CA LEU A 225 -2.73 -34.53 -8.33
C LEU A 225 -3.72 -34.80 -7.20
N LYS A 226 -3.46 -35.80 -6.36
CA LYS A 226 -4.29 -36.07 -5.17
C LYS A 226 -4.24 -34.90 -4.18
N ARG A 227 -3.06 -34.33 -3.95
CA ARG A 227 -2.90 -33.17 -3.07
C ARG A 227 -3.71 -31.96 -3.58
N LEU A 228 -3.66 -31.68 -4.88
CA LEU A 228 -4.44 -30.60 -5.48
C LEU A 228 -5.95 -30.86 -5.37
N GLU A 229 -6.40 -32.09 -5.59
CA GLU A 229 -7.82 -32.47 -5.44
C GLU A 229 -8.30 -32.33 -3.98
N GLU A 230 -7.47 -32.70 -3.01
CA GLU A 230 -7.75 -32.51 -1.58
C GLU A 230 -7.80 -31.02 -1.21
N GLN A 231 -6.84 -30.22 -1.68
CA GLN A 231 -6.82 -28.78 -1.48
C GLN A 231 -8.04 -28.09 -2.11
N GLU A 232 -8.48 -28.50 -3.30
CA GLU A 232 -9.69 -27.96 -3.93
C GLU A 232 -10.94 -28.30 -3.10
N LYS A 233 -11.04 -29.53 -2.58
CA LYS A 233 -12.13 -29.92 -1.67
C LYS A 233 -12.12 -29.11 -0.37
N GLU A 234 -10.95 -28.82 0.19
CA GLU A 234 -10.81 -27.96 1.36
C GLU A 234 -11.19 -26.51 1.06
N ARG A 235 -10.71 -25.93 -0.05
CA ARG A 235 -11.09 -24.59 -0.51
C ARG A 235 -12.60 -24.50 -0.75
N GLU A 236 -13.24 -25.54 -1.30
CA GLU A 236 -14.68 -25.57 -1.52
C GLU A 236 -15.47 -25.64 -0.20
N LYS A 237 -15.01 -26.44 0.78
CA LYS A 237 -15.60 -26.47 2.14
C LYS A 237 -15.51 -25.10 2.80
N ILE A 238 -14.32 -24.47 2.76
CA ILE A 238 -14.10 -23.12 3.30
C ILE A 238 -15.01 -22.10 2.60
N ARG A 239 -15.17 -22.16 1.28
CA ARG A 239 -16.10 -21.28 0.54
C ARG A 239 -17.54 -21.48 0.98
N LYS A 240 -17.99 -22.73 1.17
CA LYS A 240 -19.34 -23.03 1.67
C LYS A 240 -19.55 -22.53 3.09
N GLU A 241 -18.58 -22.67 3.97
CA GLU A 241 -18.64 -22.15 5.34
C GLU A 241 -18.65 -20.61 5.37
N LYS A 242 -17.73 -19.96 4.63
CA LYS A 242 -17.72 -18.49 4.49
C LYS A 242 -19.05 -17.96 3.95
N ALA A 243 -19.65 -18.63 2.96
CA ALA A 243 -20.95 -18.25 2.42
C ALA A 243 -22.08 -18.40 3.44
N LYS A 244 -22.07 -19.46 4.27
CA LYS A 244 -23.05 -19.65 5.35
C LYS A 244 -22.93 -18.54 6.41
N VAL A 245 -21.70 -18.24 6.84
CA VAL A 245 -21.43 -17.18 7.82
C VAL A 245 -21.89 -15.82 7.29
N LYS A 246 -21.58 -15.51 6.02
CA LYS A 246 -22.02 -14.27 5.38
C LYS A 246 -23.55 -14.18 5.30
N ALA A 247 -24.22 -15.27 4.91
CA ALA A 247 -25.68 -15.31 4.85
C ALA A 247 -26.34 -15.20 6.23
N GLU A 248 -25.72 -15.70 7.30
CA GLU A 248 -26.20 -15.52 8.67
C GLU A 248 -26.05 -14.06 9.12
N ARG A 249 -24.89 -13.46 8.89
CA ARG A 249 -24.61 -12.06 9.22
C ARG A 249 -25.51 -11.10 8.46
N ASP A 250 -25.76 -11.34 7.17
CA ASP A 250 -26.64 -10.51 6.36
C ASP A 250 -28.09 -10.58 6.85
N LYS A 251 -28.56 -11.75 7.31
CA LYS A 251 -29.88 -11.90 7.95
C LYS A 251 -29.96 -11.13 9.27
N GLU A 252 -28.91 -11.11 10.07
CA GLU A 252 -28.86 -10.33 11.31
C GLU A 252 -28.93 -8.83 11.01
N ARG A 253 -28.16 -8.36 10.03
CA ARG A 253 -28.18 -6.96 9.57
C ARG A 253 -29.54 -6.55 9.03
N GLU A 254 -30.19 -7.40 8.25
CA GLU A 254 -31.53 -7.11 7.71
C GLU A 254 -32.56 -7.00 8.84
N LYS A 255 -32.47 -7.85 9.87
CA LYS A 255 -33.32 -7.73 11.07
C LYS A 255 -33.08 -6.43 11.81
N LYS A 256 -31.81 -6.05 12.05
CA LYS A 256 -31.44 -4.77 12.69
C LYS A 256 -31.96 -3.57 11.91
N ARG A 257 -31.84 -3.58 10.58
CA ARG A 257 -32.37 -2.50 9.71
C ARG A 257 -33.89 -2.40 9.80
N LYS A 258 -34.61 -3.51 9.73
CA LYS A 258 -36.08 -3.52 9.89
C LYS A 258 -36.53 -3.03 11.26
N GLU A 259 -35.80 -3.36 12.31
CA GLU A 259 -36.08 -2.87 13.66
C GLU A 259 -35.85 -1.36 13.78
N LYS A 260 -34.72 -0.85 13.26
CA LYS A 260 -34.42 0.59 13.21
C LYS A 260 -35.47 1.35 12.40
N GLU A 261 -35.86 0.85 11.24
CA GLU A 261 -36.89 1.46 10.38
C GLU A 261 -38.25 1.50 11.09
N ALA A 262 -38.66 0.41 11.76
CA ALA A 262 -39.90 0.37 12.52
C ALA A 262 -39.88 1.30 13.75
N GLN A 263 -38.72 1.52 14.37
CA GLN A 263 -38.57 2.51 15.46
C GLN A 263 -38.69 3.94 14.93
N LEU A 264 -38.05 4.25 13.81
CA LEU A 264 -38.15 5.56 13.15
C LEU A 264 -39.58 5.85 12.69
N GLU A 265 -40.29 4.88 12.11
CA GLU A 265 -41.69 5.02 11.70
C GLU A 265 -42.60 5.31 12.91
N LYS A 266 -42.38 4.65 14.04
CA LYS A 266 -43.12 4.93 15.29
C LYS A 266 -42.84 6.33 15.81
N GLU A 267 -41.58 6.76 15.81
CA GLU A 267 -41.19 8.10 16.24
C GLU A 267 -41.78 9.17 15.31
N GLU A 268 -41.76 8.95 14.00
CA GLU A 268 -42.33 9.87 13.01
C GLU A 268 -43.86 9.96 13.16
N ALA A 269 -44.54 8.84 13.36
CA ALA A 269 -45.97 8.82 13.63
C ALA A 269 -46.34 9.54 14.93
N GLU A 270 -45.50 9.48 15.97
CA GLU A 270 -45.68 10.25 17.20
C GLU A 270 -45.46 11.75 16.98
N ARG A 271 -44.40 12.11 16.24
CA ARG A 271 -44.12 13.49 15.83
C ARG A 271 -45.25 14.08 14.99
N GLU A 272 -45.85 13.30 14.10
CA GLU A 272 -46.98 13.73 13.28
C GLU A 272 -48.24 13.95 14.12
N LYS A 273 -48.54 13.03 15.05
CA LYS A 273 -49.63 13.22 16.04
C LYS A 273 -49.42 14.48 16.89
N ALA A 274 -48.20 14.78 17.29
CA ALA A 274 -47.87 16.01 18.02
C ALA A 274 -48.09 17.26 17.16
N ARG A 275 -47.68 17.23 15.88
CA ARG A 275 -47.91 18.32 14.91
C ARG A 275 -49.39 18.55 14.67
N GLU A 276 -50.19 17.49 14.55
CA GLU A 276 -51.63 17.60 14.34
C GLU A 276 -52.35 18.18 15.56
N LYS A 277 -51.96 17.75 16.79
CA LYS A 277 -52.45 18.35 18.04
C LYS A 277 -52.12 19.84 18.12
N ALA A 278 -50.87 20.22 17.83
CA ALA A 278 -50.45 21.62 17.82
C ALA A 278 -51.21 22.45 16.77
N ARG A 279 -51.52 21.87 15.60
CA ARG A 279 -52.32 22.52 14.57
C ARG A 279 -53.76 22.77 15.03
N LYS A 280 -54.40 21.77 15.65
CA LYS A 280 -55.75 21.89 16.21
C LYS A 280 -55.81 22.93 17.33
N GLU A 281 -54.79 23.02 18.17
CA GLU A 281 -54.70 24.02 19.24
C GLU A 281 -54.53 25.44 18.69
N ARG A 282 -53.68 25.62 17.67
CA ARG A 282 -53.53 26.91 16.97
C ARG A 282 -54.82 27.36 16.29
N GLU A 283 -55.56 26.43 15.68
CA GLU A 283 -56.85 26.75 15.05
C GLU A 283 -57.91 27.15 16.08
N LYS A 284 -57.96 26.49 17.24
CA LYS A 284 -58.82 26.89 18.36
C LYS A 284 -58.46 28.29 18.88
N ALA A 285 -57.18 28.56 19.09
CA ALA A 285 -56.70 29.87 19.55
C ALA A 285 -56.99 30.99 18.53
N GLN A 286 -56.92 30.71 17.22
CA GLN A 286 -57.31 31.67 16.18
C GLN A 286 -58.81 31.95 16.19
N LYS A 287 -59.65 30.92 16.28
CA LYS A 287 -61.11 31.08 16.41
C LYS A 287 -61.52 31.87 17.65
N GLU A 288 -60.81 31.70 18.75
CA GLU A 288 -61.06 32.45 19.99
C GLU A 288 -60.64 33.92 19.85
N LYS A 289 -59.48 34.18 19.24
CA LYS A 289 -59.02 35.55 18.91
C LYS A 289 -59.95 36.27 17.92
N GLU A 290 -60.51 35.58 16.93
CA GLU A 290 -61.52 36.16 16.03
C GLU A 290 -62.80 36.52 16.77
N LYS A 291 -63.27 35.66 17.69
CA LYS A 291 -64.44 35.96 18.54
C LYS A 291 -64.19 37.15 19.46
N GLU A 292 -62.99 37.28 20.04
CA GLU A 292 -62.62 38.45 20.85
C GLU A 292 -62.55 39.73 20.01
N LYS A 293 -61.97 39.67 18.80
CA LYS A 293 -61.97 40.80 17.87
C LYS A 293 -63.39 41.21 17.47
N GLU A 294 -64.25 40.26 17.14
CA GLU A 294 -65.65 40.54 16.77
C GLU A 294 -66.43 41.16 17.95
N LYS A 295 -66.16 40.72 19.19
CA LYS A 295 -66.74 41.34 20.39
C LYS A 295 -66.22 42.77 20.60
N ALA A 296 -64.91 42.98 20.47
CA ALA A 296 -64.29 44.29 20.60
C ALA A 296 -64.79 45.27 19.52
N ASP A 297 -64.96 44.81 18.28
CA ASP A 297 -65.49 45.61 17.18
C ASP A 297 -66.97 45.97 17.40
N LYS A 298 -67.79 45.03 17.89
CA LYS A 298 -69.19 45.30 18.27
C LYS A 298 -69.32 46.28 19.44
N GLU A 299 -68.40 46.22 20.41
CA GLU A 299 -68.37 47.16 21.54
C GLU A 299 -67.90 48.56 21.10
N ALA A 300 -66.90 48.64 20.23
CA ALA A 300 -66.44 49.88 19.60
C ALA A 300 -67.52 50.53 18.71
N GLU A 301 -68.31 49.74 17.97
CA GLU A 301 -69.42 50.24 17.17
C GLU A 301 -70.56 50.78 18.05
N LYS A 302 -70.87 50.10 19.17
CA LYS A 302 -71.83 50.61 20.17
C LYS A 302 -71.35 51.91 20.80
N ALA A 303 -70.06 52.02 21.14
CA ALA A 303 -69.49 53.26 21.67
C ALA A 303 -69.54 54.42 20.65
N ARG A 304 -69.34 54.14 19.35
CA ARG A 304 -69.48 55.14 18.27
C ARG A 304 -70.90 55.59 17.99
N LYS A 305 -71.93 54.78 18.30
CA LYS A 305 -73.34 55.15 18.15
C LYS A 305 -73.92 55.89 19.35
N ALA A 306 -73.19 55.96 20.47
CA ALA A 306 -73.63 56.59 21.72
C ALA A 306 -72.97 57.96 22.01
N GLY A 307 -72.06 58.42 21.14
CA GLY A 307 -71.50 59.77 21.14
C GLY A 307 -71.95 60.54 19.91
#